data_AF-A0A2E9E4W4-F1
#
_entry.id   AF-A0A2E9E4W4-F1
#
_cell.length_a   1.000
_cell.length_b   1.000
_cell.length_c   1.000
_cell.angle_alpha   90.00
_cell.angle_beta   90.00
_cell.angle_gamma   90.00
#
_symmetry.space_group_name_H-M   'P 1'
#
loop_
_entity.id
_entity.type
_entity.pdbx_description
1 polymer ?
#
loop_
_entity_poly.entity_id
_entity_poly.type
_entity_poly.pdbx_seq_one_letter_code
_entity_poly.pdbx_strand_id
1 'polypeptide(L)'
;MSFFLYKPHIEGSKGQITTPDVLIDRVLNYKQPELIPTSTNLLTSSYFQQSMKENKIAPLYALTSLGGGLIISPGAALKDGPINLARKAWRFSTVSKHQEKLTLNGLPLHKTELPKDAISLVQGVKNKMPRGLTVICLGPWTHLTETFVVELSDPILGRSLKHNISIEMTDKDQWPSRPIARYSTGPTQRKVEDYI
;
A
#
# COMPACT_ATOMS: atom_id res chain seq x y z
N MET A 1 -19.83 0.15 6.69
CA MET A 1 -18.42 0.40 7.06
C MET A 1 -17.57 -0.63 6.31
N SER A 2 -16.59 -0.21 5.52
CA SER A 2 -15.70 -1.14 4.82
C SER A 2 -14.38 -1.27 5.57
N PHE A 3 -13.88 -2.49 5.71
CA PHE A 3 -12.59 -2.79 6.34
C PHE A 3 -11.70 -3.55 5.36
N PHE A 4 -10.39 -3.40 5.53
CA PHE A 4 -9.40 -4.18 4.80
C PHE A 4 -8.70 -5.14 5.75
N LEU A 5 -8.70 -6.43 5.41
CA LEU A 5 -7.98 -7.46 6.16
C LEU A 5 -6.52 -7.53 5.69
N TYR A 6 -5.64 -6.94 6.46
CA TYR A 6 -4.21 -6.90 6.20
C TYR A 6 -3.47 -8.04 6.90
N LYS A 7 -2.63 -8.77 6.17
CA LYS A 7 -1.87 -9.94 6.66
C LYS A 7 -0.36 -9.75 6.46
N PRO A 8 0.28 -8.85 7.22
CA PRO A 8 1.71 -8.57 7.09
C PRO A 8 2.58 -9.68 7.69
N HIS A 9 3.69 -9.98 7.03
CA HIS A 9 4.83 -10.69 7.61
C HIS A 9 5.71 -9.67 8.33
N ILE A 10 5.62 -9.65 9.65
CA ILE A 10 6.36 -8.71 10.49
C ILE A 10 7.67 -9.37 10.90
N GLU A 11 8.79 -8.84 10.44
CA GLU A 11 10.12 -9.31 10.86
C GLU A 11 10.41 -8.81 12.29
N GLY A 12 10.69 -9.75 13.17
CA GLY A 12 11.12 -9.55 14.55
C GLY A 12 12.64 -9.68 14.71
N SER A 13 13.10 -9.73 15.95
CA SER A 13 14.51 -9.99 16.25
C SER A 13 14.90 -11.40 15.80
N LYS A 14 16.16 -11.57 15.39
CA LYS A 14 16.77 -12.87 15.04
C LYS A 14 16.01 -13.66 13.94
N GLY A 15 15.37 -12.96 13.01
CA GLY A 15 14.71 -13.57 11.84
C GLY A 15 13.36 -14.23 12.12
N GLN A 16 12.79 -14.08 13.32
CA GLN A 16 11.43 -14.55 13.58
C GLN A 16 10.41 -13.71 12.81
N ILE A 17 9.45 -14.36 12.15
CA ILE A 17 8.39 -13.69 11.41
C ILE A 17 7.05 -13.96 12.12
N THR A 18 6.33 -12.89 12.45
CA THR A 18 4.96 -12.97 12.96
C THR A 18 3.98 -12.46 11.93
N THR A 19 2.89 -13.20 11.67
CA THR A 19 1.89 -12.85 10.64
C THR A 19 0.50 -12.69 11.25
N PRO A 20 0.22 -11.57 11.93
CA PRO A 20 -1.10 -11.33 12.49
C PRO A 20 -2.12 -11.01 11.39
N ASP A 21 -3.38 -11.29 11.68
CA ASP A 21 -4.52 -10.72 10.94
C ASP A 21 -4.86 -9.35 11.53
N VAL A 22 -4.86 -8.32 10.68
CA VAL A 22 -5.03 -6.92 11.09
C VAL A 22 -6.20 -6.32 10.33
N LEU A 23 -7.22 -5.87 11.06
CA LEU A 23 -8.32 -5.10 10.46
C LEU A 23 -7.93 -3.63 10.38
N ILE A 24 -8.02 -3.07 9.18
CA ILE A 24 -7.85 -1.64 8.91
C ILE A 24 -9.22 -1.06 8.58
N ASP A 25 -9.73 -0.23 9.49
CA ASP A 25 -11.02 0.44 9.42
C ASP A 25 -10.91 1.84 8.79
N ARG A 26 -9.74 2.49 8.94
CA ARG A 26 -9.49 3.85 8.49
C ARG A 26 -8.12 3.97 7.84
N VAL A 27 -8.08 4.70 6.73
CA VAL A 27 -6.85 5.06 6.02
C VAL A 27 -6.76 6.56 5.93
N LEU A 28 -5.61 7.12 6.29
CA LEU A 28 -5.32 8.54 6.18
C LEU A 28 -4.06 8.71 5.33
N ASN A 29 -4.14 9.54 4.29
CA ASN A 29 -2.96 9.98 3.56
C ASN A 29 -2.37 11.19 4.30
N TYR A 30 -1.12 11.07 4.71
CA TYR A 30 -0.39 12.17 5.32
C TYR A 30 0.26 13.02 4.24
N LYS A 31 -0.06 14.30 4.24
CA LYS A 31 0.55 15.34 3.41
C LYS A 31 0.64 16.59 4.27
N GLN A 32 1.82 16.89 4.81
CA GLN A 32 1.96 17.92 5.83
C GLN A 32 1.33 19.26 5.38
N PRO A 33 0.51 19.91 6.24
CA PRO A 33 0.14 19.56 7.62
C PRO A 33 -1.14 18.72 7.77
N GLU A 34 -1.70 18.21 6.68
CA GLU A 34 -3.04 17.63 6.63
C GLU A 34 -3.04 16.10 6.63
N LEU A 35 -4.13 15.55 7.17
CA LEU A 35 -4.48 14.13 7.07
C LEU A 35 -5.73 14.02 6.21
N ILE A 36 -5.61 13.39 5.05
CA ILE A 36 -6.69 13.27 4.09
C ILE A 36 -7.31 11.88 4.23
N PRO A 37 -8.58 11.76 4.67
CA PRO A 37 -9.27 10.49 4.70
C PRO A 37 -9.33 9.83 3.33
N THR A 38 -9.01 8.54 3.29
CA THR A 38 -8.98 7.74 2.08
C THR A 38 -9.78 6.46 2.30
N SER A 39 -10.46 5.99 1.23
CA SER A 39 -11.26 4.77 1.31
C SER A 39 -10.40 3.53 1.56
N THR A 40 -10.83 2.70 2.51
CA THR A 40 -10.21 1.38 2.77
C THR A 40 -10.30 0.45 1.56
N ASN A 41 -11.26 0.65 0.66
CA ASN A 41 -11.41 -0.15 -0.58
C ASN A 41 -10.27 0.06 -1.57
N LEU A 42 -9.48 1.13 -1.43
CA LEU A 42 -8.31 1.35 -2.28
C LEU A 42 -7.12 0.51 -1.81
N LEU A 43 -7.14 -0.03 -0.58
CA LEU A 43 -6.07 -0.88 -0.10
C LEU A 43 -6.09 -2.24 -0.79
N THR A 44 -4.89 -2.70 -1.16
CA THR A 44 -4.66 -4.04 -1.67
C THR A 44 -3.27 -4.51 -1.29
N SER A 45 -3.07 -5.82 -1.29
CA SER A 45 -1.75 -6.45 -1.16
C SER A 45 -1.38 -7.27 -2.40
N SER A 46 -2.09 -7.04 -3.51
CA SER A 46 -1.73 -7.61 -4.80
C SER A 46 -0.34 -7.10 -5.23
N TYR A 47 0.44 -7.97 -5.85
CA TYR A 47 1.71 -7.59 -6.50
C TYR A 47 1.52 -7.36 -8.00
N PHE A 48 0.28 -7.47 -8.50
CA PHE A 48 -0.09 -7.28 -9.89
C PHE A 48 -1.15 -6.19 -10.01
N GLN A 49 -0.95 -5.26 -10.93
CA GLN A 49 -1.87 -4.17 -11.22
C GLN A 49 -1.98 -3.95 -12.73
N GLN A 50 -3.12 -3.43 -13.17
CA GLN A 50 -3.33 -2.97 -14.53
C GLN A 50 -3.41 -1.45 -14.54
N SER A 51 -2.80 -0.82 -15.54
CA SER A 51 -2.83 0.64 -15.65
C SER A 51 -2.49 1.11 -17.06
N MET A 52 -2.62 2.40 -17.29
CA MET A 52 -2.19 3.05 -18.54
C MET A 52 -0.85 3.78 -18.32
N LYS A 53 -0.11 4.00 -19.39
CA LYS A 53 1.25 4.57 -19.33
C LYS A 53 1.27 6.02 -18.81
N GLU A 54 0.17 6.75 -18.96
CA GLU A 54 0.02 8.13 -18.50
C GLU A 54 -0.19 8.23 -16.98
N ASN A 55 -0.56 7.12 -16.34
CA ASN A 55 -0.74 7.07 -14.90
C ASN A 55 0.59 7.31 -14.18
N LYS A 56 0.49 7.76 -12.93
CA LYS A 56 1.65 7.98 -12.06
C LYS A 56 1.63 6.98 -10.92
N ILE A 57 2.81 6.68 -10.40
CA ILE A 57 2.99 5.85 -9.21
C ILE A 57 3.94 6.54 -8.24
N ALA A 58 3.66 6.44 -6.95
CA ALA A 58 4.53 6.93 -5.90
C ALA A 58 4.91 5.78 -4.96
N PRO A 59 6.18 5.67 -4.54
CA PRO A 59 6.52 4.79 -3.44
C PRO A 59 5.88 5.34 -2.16
N LEU A 60 5.58 4.49 -1.19
CA LEU A 60 5.08 4.93 0.11
C LEU A 60 5.63 4.05 1.23
N TYR A 61 5.53 4.57 2.44
CA TYR A 61 5.52 3.74 3.63
C TYR A 61 4.19 3.93 4.37
N ALA A 62 3.73 2.86 5.01
CA ALA A 62 2.51 2.83 5.77
C ALA A 62 2.82 2.54 7.23
N LEU A 63 2.28 3.37 8.13
CA LEU A 63 2.24 3.09 9.56
C LEU A 63 0.88 2.47 9.88
N THR A 64 0.88 1.23 10.37
CA THR A 64 -0.36 0.52 10.71
C THR A 64 -0.40 0.22 12.20
N SER A 65 -1.54 0.53 12.82
CA SER A 65 -1.78 0.25 14.24
C SER A 65 -2.01 -1.24 14.48
N LEU A 66 -1.34 -1.77 15.50
CA LEU A 66 -1.50 -3.12 16.03
C LEU A 66 -1.83 -3.06 17.52
N GLY A 67 -2.47 -4.11 18.05
CA GLY A 67 -2.70 -4.22 19.50
C GLY A 67 -1.41 -4.08 20.34
N GLY A 68 -0.27 -4.51 19.80
CA GLY A 68 1.05 -4.44 20.45
C GLY A 68 1.92 -3.23 20.08
N GLY A 69 1.42 -2.25 19.32
CA GLY A 69 2.19 -1.07 18.90
C GLY A 69 1.94 -0.68 17.44
N LEU A 70 3.01 -0.35 16.71
CA LEU A 70 2.93 0.03 15.30
C LEU A 70 3.85 -0.85 14.46
N ILE A 71 3.47 -1.04 13.20
CA ILE A 71 4.37 -1.54 12.15
C ILE A 71 4.56 -0.51 11.07
N ILE A 72 5.70 -0.59 10.39
CA ILE A 72 6.01 0.17 9.19
C ILE A 72 6.18 -0.81 8.02
N SER A 73 5.48 -0.55 6.92
CA SER A 73 5.49 -1.40 5.72
C SER A 73 5.76 -0.54 4.47
N PRO A 74 6.58 -0.96 3.50
CA PRO A 74 6.63 -0.30 2.20
C PRO A 74 5.37 -0.57 1.39
N GLY A 75 5.15 0.23 0.36
CA GLY A 75 4.07 0.04 -0.59
C GLY A 75 4.22 0.96 -1.79
N ALA A 76 3.25 0.96 -2.69
CA ALA A 76 3.11 2.02 -3.69
C ALA A 76 1.66 2.43 -3.89
N ALA A 77 1.45 3.69 -4.25
CA ALA A 77 0.14 4.20 -4.62
C ALA A 77 0.13 4.52 -6.11
N LEU A 78 -0.87 3.99 -6.82
CA LEU A 78 -1.22 4.46 -8.16
C LEU A 78 -2.01 5.75 -8.02
N LYS A 79 -1.71 6.75 -8.86
CA LYS A 79 -2.45 8.00 -8.89
C LYS A 79 -3.88 7.70 -9.32
N ASP A 80 -4.84 8.14 -8.52
CA ASP A 80 -6.28 7.89 -8.71
C ASP A 80 -6.66 6.39 -8.73
N GLY A 81 -5.82 5.54 -8.12
CA GLY A 81 -5.97 4.08 -8.14
C GLY A 81 -5.70 3.43 -6.78
N PRO A 82 -5.39 2.12 -6.78
CA PRO A 82 -5.19 1.38 -5.54
C PRO A 82 -3.86 1.71 -4.86
N ILE A 83 -3.87 1.56 -3.53
CA ILE A 83 -2.74 1.66 -2.63
C ILE A 83 -2.29 0.23 -2.30
N ASN A 84 -1.17 -0.17 -2.89
CA ASN A 84 -0.56 -1.48 -2.70
C ASN A 84 0.32 -1.46 -1.46
N LEU A 85 -0.10 -2.17 -0.41
CA LEU A 85 0.71 -2.38 0.79
C LEU A 85 1.43 -3.73 0.69
N ALA A 86 2.75 -3.68 0.86
CA ALA A 86 3.55 -4.89 0.90
C ALA A 86 3.12 -5.74 2.10
N ARG A 87 3.06 -7.07 1.93
CA ARG A 87 2.87 -8.00 3.06
C ARG A 87 4.14 -8.16 3.90
N LYS A 88 5.04 -7.17 3.94
CA LYS A 88 6.29 -7.21 4.70
C LYS A 88 6.37 -5.97 5.55
N ALA A 89 6.74 -6.12 6.81
CA ALA A 89 6.77 -5.01 7.75
C ALA A 89 7.84 -5.18 8.81
N TRP A 90 8.23 -4.08 9.42
CA TRP A 90 8.99 -4.07 10.67
C TRP A 90 8.11 -3.61 11.81
N ARG A 91 8.36 -4.14 13.01
CA ARG A 91 7.87 -3.48 14.23
C ARG A 91 8.49 -2.09 14.33
N PHE A 92 7.66 -1.07 14.42
CA PHE A 92 8.14 0.31 14.47
C PHE A 92 9.06 0.55 15.66
N SER A 93 8.84 -0.11 16.81
CA SER A 93 9.73 -0.04 17.97
C SER A 93 11.16 -0.52 17.70
N THR A 94 11.38 -1.35 16.67
CA THR A 94 12.71 -1.81 16.27
C THR A 94 13.44 -0.80 15.38
N VAL A 95 12.71 0.14 14.79
CA VAL A 95 13.26 1.19 13.91
C VAL A 95 13.18 2.59 14.50
N SER A 96 12.37 2.78 15.56
CA SER A 96 12.03 4.11 16.08
C SER A 96 13.25 4.90 16.57
N LYS A 97 14.33 4.21 16.97
CA LYS A 97 15.59 4.85 17.42
C LYS A 97 16.40 5.49 16.29
N HIS A 98 16.17 5.10 15.03
CA HIS A 98 16.90 5.58 13.85
C HIS A 98 15.94 5.94 12.70
N GLN A 99 14.70 6.33 13.03
CA GLN A 99 13.67 6.68 12.05
C GLN A 99 14.09 7.76 11.04
N GLU A 100 14.95 8.70 11.45
CA GLU A 100 15.46 9.78 10.59
C GLU A 100 16.47 9.30 9.53
N LYS A 101 17.04 8.11 9.75
CA LYS A 101 18.00 7.44 8.86
C LYS A 101 17.36 6.42 7.94
N LEU A 102 16.09 6.08 8.16
CA LEU A 102 15.35 5.23 7.24
C LEU A 102 15.22 5.91 5.88
N THR A 103 15.23 5.10 4.83
CA THR A 103 15.10 5.59 3.46
C THR A 103 14.03 4.82 2.71
N LEU A 104 13.24 5.52 1.90
CA LEU A 104 12.29 4.97 0.94
C LEU A 104 12.86 5.16 -0.47
N ASN A 105 13.22 4.08 -1.16
CA ASN A 105 13.91 4.11 -2.46
C ASN A 105 15.16 5.01 -2.44
N GLY A 106 15.92 4.95 -1.34
CA GLY A 106 17.11 5.79 -1.13
C GLY A 106 16.82 7.23 -0.70
N LEU A 107 15.56 7.68 -0.71
CA LEU A 107 15.17 8.99 -0.17
C LEU A 107 14.99 8.91 1.33
N PRO A 108 15.69 9.72 2.15
CA PRO A 108 15.46 9.77 3.58
C PRO A 108 14.00 10.10 3.92
N LEU A 109 13.42 9.42 4.93
CA LEU A 109 12.01 9.62 5.28
C LEU A 109 11.70 11.08 5.66
N HIS A 110 12.65 11.80 6.24
CA HIS A 110 12.44 13.23 6.57
C HIS A 110 12.20 14.14 5.35
N LYS A 111 12.48 13.66 4.13
CA LYS A 111 12.16 14.36 2.87
C LYS A 111 10.81 13.97 2.28
N THR A 112 10.24 12.83 2.69
CA THR A 112 8.87 12.46 2.33
C THR A 112 7.92 13.02 3.36
N GLU A 113 8.03 12.52 4.60
CA GLU A 113 7.29 12.89 5.79
C GLU A 113 7.92 12.12 6.96
N LEU A 114 8.01 12.68 8.16
CA LEU A 114 8.57 11.93 9.31
C LEU A 114 7.49 11.05 9.97
N PRO A 115 7.80 9.78 10.31
CA PRO A 115 6.86 8.91 11.02
C PRO A 115 6.36 9.49 12.35
N LYS A 116 7.21 10.21 13.10
CA LYS A 116 6.83 10.82 14.38
C LYS A 116 5.71 11.85 14.21
N ASP A 117 5.75 12.63 13.14
CA ASP A 117 4.82 13.73 12.89
C ASP A 117 3.46 13.15 12.47
N ALA A 118 3.47 12.13 11.62
CA ALA A 118 2.29 11.34 11.27
C ALA A 118 1.59 10.74 12.50
N ILE A 119 2.36 10.19 13.45
CA ILE A 119 1.84 9.61 14.71
C ILE A 119 1.21 10.71 15.57
N SER A 120 1.90 11.85 15.73
CA SER A 120 1.40 12.98 16.52
C SER A 120 0.09 13.55 15.96
N LEU A 121 -0.02 13.68 14.64
CA LEU A 121 -1.22 14.23 13.98
C LEU A 121 -2.48 13.37 14.19
N VAL A 122 -2.32 12.05 14.31
CA VAL A 122 -3.44 11.14 14.62
C VAL A 122 -3.67 10.97 16.13
N GLN A 123 -3.12 11.88 16.95
CA GLN A 123 -3.17 11.84 18.42
C GLN A 123 -2.56 10.54 18.99
N GLY A 124 -1.60 9.96 18.26
CA GLY A 124 -0.80 8.84 18.73
C GLY A 124 0.27 9.29 19.71
N VAL A 125 0.79 8.34 20.50
CA VAL A 125 1.83 8.58 21.51
C VAL A 125 2.93 7.53 21.36
N LYS A 126 4.17 8.00 21.16
CA LYS A 126 5.35 7.15 20.96
C LYS A 126 5.16 6.17 19.79
N ASN A 127 4.95 4.89 20.10
CA ASN A 127 4.81 3.81 19.14
C ASN A 127 3.39 3.26 19.13
N LYS A 128 2.37 4.13 19.26
CA LYS A 128 0.96 3.77 19.29
C LYS A 128 0.14 4.78 18.51
N MET A 129 -0.86 4.30 17.78
CA MET A 129 -1.90 5.09 17.12
C MET A 129 -3.29 4.49 17.45
N PRO A 130 -4.40 5.20 17.22
CA PRO A 130 -5.74 4.62 17.33
C PRO A 130 -5.86 3.28 16.60
N ARG A 131 -6.64 2.35 17.17
CA ARG A 131 -6.85 1.02 16.57
C ARG A 131 -7.54 1.13 15.21
N GLY A 132 -7.29 0.15 14.35
CA GLY A 132 -7.88 0.08 13.02
C GLY A 132 -7.39 1.16 12.04
N LEU A 133 -6.35 1.90 12.40
CA LEU A 133 -5.84 3.02 11.60
C LEU A 133 -4.56 2.64 10.85
N THR A 134 -4.52 3.01 9.57
CA THR A 134 -3.28 3.08 8.79
C THR A 134 -3.06 4.50 8.28
N VAL A 135 -1.85 5.00 8.42
CA VAL A 135 -1.40 6.29 7.88
C VAL A 135 -0.41 6.03 6.74
N ILE A 136 -0.70 6.58 5.56
CA ILE A 136 0.09 6.44 4.34
C ILE A 136 0.91 7.70 4.14
N CYS A 137 2.22 7.54 3.96
CA CYS A 137 3.13 8.65 3.69
C CYS A 137 3.75 8.43 2.30
N LEU A 138 3.43 9.34 1.38
CA LEU A 138 3.81 9.22 -0.03
C LEU A 138 5.20 9.81 -0.29
N GLY A 139 5.97 9.12 -1.10
CA GLY A 139 7.13 9.68 -1.78
C GLY A 139 6.75 10.44 -3.05
N PRO A 140 7.74 10.86 -3.86
CA PRO A 140 7.47 11.61 -5.08
C PRO A 140 6.74 10.77 -6.11
N TRP A 141 5.80 11.39 -6.81
CA TRP A 141 5.13 10.80 -7.96
C TRP A 141 6.10 10.66 -9.14
N THR A 142 6.10 9.49 -9.75
CA THR A 142 6.94 9.14 -10.91
C THR A 142 6.09 8.56 -12.03
N HIS A 143 6.68 8.47 -13.23
CA HIS A 143 6.04 7.82 -14.36
C HIS A 143 5.96 6.31 -14.14
N LEU A 144 4.88 5.72 -14.63
CA LEU A 144 4.66 4.29 -14.53
C LEU A 144 5.61 3.51 -15.44
N THR A 145 6.08 2.38 -14.94
CA THR A 145 6.87 1.39 -15.69
C THR A 145 6.26 0.01 -15.46
N GLU A 146 6.59 -0.97 -16.31
CA GLU A 146 6.04 -2.33 -16.23
C GLU A 146 6.40 -3.04 -14.91
N THR A 147 7.47 -2.59 -14.24
CA THR A 147 7.85 -3.07 -12.91
C THR A 147 8.19 -1.89 -12.01
N PHE A 148 7.55 -1.82 -10.86
CA PHE A 148 7.82 -0.78 -9.85
C PHE A 148 8.31 -1.41 -8.56
N VAL A 149 9.50 -1.02 -8.13
CA VAL A 149 10.14 -1.55 -6.91
C VAL A 149 10.12 -0.49 -5.82
N VAL A 150 9.65 -0.90 -4.65
CA VAL A 150 9.72 -0.09 -3.44
C VAL A 150 10.57 -0.79 -2.40
N GLU A 151 11.55 -0.06 -1.89
CA GLU A 151 12.49 -0.51 -0.88
C GLU A 151 12.46 0.47 0.31
N LEU A 152 12.01 -0.04 1.46
CA LEU A 152 12.18 0.63 2.74
C LEU A 152 13.44 0.07 3.41
N SER A 153 14.47 0.90 3.56
CA SER A 153 15.76 0.48 4.09
C SER A 153 16.10 1.16 5.40
N ASP A 154 16.81 0.40 6.23
CA ASP A 154 17.48 0.84 7.44
C ASP A 154 18.98 0.65 7.24
N PRO A 155 19.68 1.68 6.71
CA PRO A 155 21.11 1.59 6.41
C PRO A 155 21.98 1.37 7.64
N ILE A 156 21.49 1.75 8.83
CA ILE A 156 22.24 1.63 10.09
C ILE A 156 22.36 0.16 10.50
N LEU A 157 21.30 -0.63 10.31
CA LEU A 157 21.29 -2.05 10.63
C LEU A 157 21.48 -2.96 9.40
N GLY A 158 21.68 -2.39 8.21
CA GLY A 158 21.94 -3.13 6.98
C GLY A 158 20.77 -4.02 6.54
N ARG A 159 19.53 -3.62 6.82
CA ARG A 159 18.31 -4.38 6.47
C ARG A 159 17.37 -3.59 5.57
N SER A 160 16.57 -4.29 4.77
CA SER A 160 15.64 -3.69 3.80
C SER A 160 14.37 -4.53 3.62
N LEU A 161 13.22 -3.86 3.47
CA LEU A 161 11.98 -4.47 3.00
C LEU A 161 11.74 -4.09 1.54
N LYS A 162 11.74 -5.08 0.65
CA LYS A 162 11.48 -4.90 -0.79
C LYS A 162 10.08 -5.38 -1.17
N HIS A 163 9.39 -4.55 -1.96
CA HIS A 163 8.08 -4.80 -2.54
C HIS A 163 8.13 -4.53 -4.04
N ASN A 164 7.87 -5.56 -4.84
CA ASN A 164 7.83 -5.48 -6.29
C ASN A 164 6.38 -5.50 -6.75
N ILE A 165 6.02 -4.56 -7.62
CA ILE A 165 4.70 -4.47 -8.24
C ILE A 165 4.90 -4.62 -9.73
N SER A 166 4.28 -5.65 -10.30
CA SER A 166 4.18 -5.85 -11.72
C SER A 166 2.97 -5.09 -12.26
N ILE A 167 3.19 -4.35 -13.34
CA ILE A 167 2.20 -3.48 -13.95
C ILE A 167 1.99 -3.93 -15.38
N GLU A 168 0.80 -4.43 -15.65
CA GLU A 168 0.35 -4.73 -16.99
C GLU A 168 -0.23 -3.46 -17.62
N MET A 169 0.42 -3.01 -18.70
CA MET A 169 -0.01 -1.83 -19.43
C MET A 169 -1.16 -2.19 -20.37
N THR A 170 -2.30 -1.50 -20.22
CA THR A 170 -3.54 -1.77 -20.98
C THR A 170 -3.58 -1.08 -22.34
N ASP A 171 -2.59 -0.25 -22.66
CA ASP A 171 -2.41 0.41 -23.96
C ASP A 171 -1.95 -0.56 -25.05
N LYS A 172 -1.35 -1.69 -24.66
CA LYS A 172 -0.95 -2.78 -25.56
C LYS A 172 -2.08 -3.81 -25.64
N ASP A 173 -2.49 -4.17 -26.86
CA ASP A 173 -3.37 -5.32 -27.04
C ASP A 173 -2.60 -6.61 -26.73
N GLN A 174 -2.93 -7.24 -25.60
CA GLN A 174 -2.29 -8.46 -25.11
C GLN A 174 -2.89 -9.72 -25.73
N TRP A 175 -3.94 -9.60 -26.55
CA TRP A 175 -4.68 -10.74 -27.08
C TRP A 175 -4.33 -11.01 -28.54
N PRO A 176 -3.49 -12.02 -28.85
CA PRO A 176 -3.28 -12.46 -30.23
C PRO A 176 -4.60 -12.96 -30.88
N SER A 177 -5.52 -13.45 -30.05
CA SER A 177 -6.91 -13.72 -30.39
C SER A 177 -7.79 -13.40 -29.18
N ARG A 178 -8.89 -12.67 -29.37
CA ARG A 178 -9.81 -12.33 -28.28
C ARG A 178 -10.44 -13.62 -27.69
N PRO A 179 -10.48 -13.78 -26.37
CA PRO A 179 -11.12 -14.93 -25.77
C PRO A 179 -12.62 -14.81 -26.02
N ILE A 180 -13.26 -15.92 -26.36
CA ILE A 180 -14.73 -15.97 -26.39
C ILE A 180 -15.21 -15.67 -24.96
N ALA A 181 -16.12 -14.70 -24.82
CA ALA A 181 -16.62 -14.28 -23.52
C ALA A 181 -17.13 -15.49 -22.72
N ARG A 182 -16.63 -15.65 -21.49
CA ARG A 182 -16.97 -16.83 -20.65
C ARG A 182 -18.42 -16.84 -20.17
N TYR A 183 -19.14 -15.74 -20.35
CA TYR A 183 -20.60 -15.64 -20.20
C TYR A 183 -21.17 -14.63 -21.20
N SER A 184 -21.73 -15.15 -22.30
CA SER A 184 -22.65 -14.40 -23.15
C SER A 184 -23.82 -15.29 -23.56
N THR A 185 -24.37 -16.05 -22.62
CA THR A 185 -25.74 -16.55 -22.75
C THR A 185 -26.68 -15.43 -22.30
N GLY A 186 -26.86 -14.44 -23.17
CA GLY A 186 -28.12 -13.70 -23.19
C GLY A 186 -29.26 -14.67 -23.58
N PRO A 187 -30.54 -14.29 -23.41
CA PRO A 187 -31.64 -15.14 -23.84
C PRO A 187 -31.44 -15.50 -25.32
N THR A 188 -31.31 -16.79 -25.61
CA THR A 188 -31.20 -17.34 -26.97
C THR A 188 -32.54 -17.29 -27.73
N GLN A 189 -33.54 -16.61 -27.16
CA GLN A 189 -34.84 -16.42 -27.78
C GLN A 189 -34.75 -15.26 -28.78
N ARG A 190 -35.21 -15.51 -30.00
CA ARG A 190 -35.22 -14.53 -31.11
C ARG A 190 -36.16 -13.34 -30.86
N LYS A 191 -36.95 -13.37 -29.77
CA LYS A 191 -37.86 -12.33 -29.31
C LYS A 191 -37.75 -12.22 -27.79
N VAL A 192 -37.39 -11.06 -27.31
CA VAL A 192 -37.65 -10.63 -25.94
C VAL A 192 -39.06 -10.04 -25.99
N GLU A 193 -40.02 -10.63 -25.28
CA GLU A 193 -41.29 -9.93 -25.03
C GLU A 193 -40.95 -8.81 -24.03
N ASP A 194 -41.02 -7.57 -24.49
CA ASP A 194 -40.93 -6.41 -23.61
C ASP A 194 -42.03 -6.55 -22.53
N TYR A 195 -41.62 -6.55 -21.27
CA TYR A 195 -42.57 -6.47 -20.16
C TYR A 195 -43.27 -5.11 -20.23
N ILE A 196 -44.58 -5.14 -20.48
CA ILE A 196 -45.51 -4.00 -20.35
C ILE A 196 -45.65 -3.64 -18.87
#